data_AF-A0A951KH66-F1
#
_entry.id   AF-A0A951KH66-F1
#
_cell.length_a   1.000
_cell.length_b   1.000
_cell.length_c   1.000
_cell.angle_alpha   90.00
_cell.angle_beta   90.00
_cell.angle_gamma   90.00
#
_symmetry.space_group_name_H-M   'P 1'
#
loop_
_entity.id
_entity.type
_entity.pdbx_description
1 polymer ?
#
loop_
_entity_poly.entity_id
_entity_poly.type
_entity_poly.pdbx_seq_one_letter_code
_entity_poly.pdbx_strand_id
1 'polypeptide(L)'
;MRRIILTFMLVIGLLSFTTQPTEAQNRERLFPETGWRVGGRLLEFWEANGGLPVFGLPIGPQQLQTTPQGQFAAQQFERERLELHPESARPYDVQLGRLGEELLLKQGRDWRGPSAGVQLEGPCRSFAETGRAVCGAFLNYWQSHGLDLGDPGMSERESLALFGLPLTEPNYETNSSGDNVITQWFERARFEYHPNNSAAYQVLLGRLGAELAGEAAAMPTLSVQATPAAVEQGHTTSIQVQIPGAKAVRGQLGDAPIALFNAGDRGWTGLGGVP
;
A
#
# COMPACT_ATOMS: atom_id res chain seq x y z
N MET A 1 60.03 -15.89 58.46
CA MET A 1 58.72 -15.25 58.19
C MET A 1 58.42 -15.42 56.71
N ARG A 2 57.52 -16.35 56.35
CA ARG A 2 57.16 -16.72 54.97
C ARG A 2 56.14 -15.71 54.42
N ARG A 3 56.42 -15.11 53.25
CA ARG A 3 55.45 -14.36 52.44
C ARG A 3 54.96 -15.29 51.33
N ILE A 4 53.66 -15.57 51.31
CA ILE A 4 53.00 -16.37 50.27
C ILE A 4 52.51 -15.40 49.20
N ILE A 5 52.98 -15.56 47.97
CA ILE A 5 52.49 -14.85 46.78
C ILE A 5 51.41 -15.75 46.15
N LEU A 6 50.17 -15.29 46.12
CA LEU A 6 49.07 -15.94 45.39
C LEU A 6 48.93 -15.29 44.01
N THR A 7 49.22 -16.08 42.98
CA THR A 7 49.04 -15.70 41.57
C THR A 7 47.60 -16.02 41.16
N PHE A 8 46.82 -15.00 40.77
CA PHE A 8 45.46 -15.16 40.25
C PHE A 8 45.52 -15.33 38.73
N MET A 9 45.18 -16.51 38.21
CA MET A 9 45.06 -16.78 36.78
C MET A 9 43.65 -16.38 36.32
N LEU A 10 43.56 -15.31 35.51
CA LEU A 10 42.33 -14.85 34.89
C LEU A 10 42.08 -15.66 33.60
N VAL A 11 41.06 -16.52 33.62
CA VAL A 11 40.57 -17.23 32.42
C VAL A 11 39.60 -16.30 31.69
N ILE A 12 40.04 -15.72 30.57
CA ILE A 12 39.20 -14.95 29.65
C ILE A 12 38.45 -15.96 28.77
N GLY A 13 37.18 -16.21 29.07
CA GLY A 13 36.28 -16.98 28.20
C GLY A 13 35.87 -16.14 26.99
N LEU A 14 36.28 -16.56 25.79
CA LEU A 14 35.76 -16.00 24.54
C LEU A 14 34.28 -16.37 24.38
N LEU A 15 33.41 -15.38 24.58
CA LEU A 15 32.01 -15.44 24.16
C LEU A 15 31.94 -15.28 22.65
N SER A 16 31.78 -16.39 21.94
CA SER A 16 31.43 -16.40 20.52
C SER A 16 30.01 -15.86 20.37
N PHE A 17 29.87 -14.60 19.97
CA PHE A 17 28.60 -14.06 19.50
C PHE A 17 28.26 -14.70 18.16
N THR A 18 27.40 -15.72 18.17
CA THR A 18 26.76 -16.19 16.94
C THR A 18 25.79 -15.12 16.48
N THR A 19 26.15 -14.37 15.44
CA THR A 19 25.20 -13.51 14.71
C THR A 19 24.17 -14.43 14.06
N GLN A 20 23.01 -14.58 14.68
CA GLN A 20 21.88 -15.22 14.01
C GLN A 20 21.48 -14.32 12.83
N PRO A 21 21.37 -14.86 11.60
CA PRO A 21 20.86 -14.09 10.49
C PRO A 21 19.40 -13.73 10.78
N THR A 22 19.08 -12.44 10.65
CA THR A 22 17.76 -11.89 10.90
C THR A 22 16.76 -12.39 9.84
N GLU A 23 16.10 -13.53 10.06
CA GLU A 23 15.09 -14.07 9.15
C GLU A 23 13.90 -13.12 8.88
N ALA A 24 13.73 -12.07 9.70
CA ALA A 24 12.71 -11.04 9.49
C ALA A 24 12.93 -10.18 8.23
N GLN A 25 14.11 -10.22 7.57
CA GLN A 25 14.44 -9.31 6.47
C GLN A 25 13.85 -9.65 5.09
N ASN A 26 13.13 -10.76 4.92
CA ASN A 26 12.58 -11.16 3.60
C ASN A 26 11.10 -11.56 3.61
N ARG A 27 10.29 -11.00 4.53
CA ARG A 27 8.84 -11.21 4.45
C ARG A 27 8.28 -10.48 3.23
N GLU A 28 7.62 -11.22 2.35
CA GLU A 28 6.98 -10.70 1.15
C GLU A 28 5.60 -11.33 0.97
N ARG A 29 4.64 -10.54 0.50
CA ARG A 29 3.27 -10.96 0.21
C ARG A 29 2.94 -10.70 -1.26
N LEU A 30 2.47 -11.73 -1.97
CA LEU A 30 1.87 -11.60 -3.30
C LEU A 30 0.39 -11.19 -3.16
N PHE A 31 -0.01 -10.19 -3.94
CA PHE A 31 -1.40 -9.79 -4.12
C PHE A 31 -1.89 -10.32 -5.47
N PRO A 32 -2.60 -11.47 -5.50
CA PRO A 32 -3.00 -12.12 -6.75
C PRO A 32 -3.90 -11.24 -7.62
N GLU A 33 -4.62 -10.29 -7.03
CA GLU A 33 -5.52 -9.36 -7.72
C GLU A 33 -4.77 -8.43 -8.68
N THR A 34 -3.53 -8.05 -8.35
CA THR A 34 -2.72 -7.14 -9.16
C THR A 34 -1.42 -7.77 -9.66
N GLY A 35 -1.07 -8.96 -9.17
CA GLY A 35 0.17 -9.66 -9.48
C GLY A 35 1.41 -9.04 -8.83
N TRP A 36 1.25 -7.98 -8.05
CA TRP A 36 2.37 -7.30 -7.39
C TRP A 36 2.67 -7.89 -6.02
N ARG A 37 3.92 -7.73 -5.60
CA ARG A 37 4.42 -8.14 -4.30
C ARG A 37 4.76 -6.92 -3.47
N VAL A 38 4.49 -7.00 -2.17
CA VAL A 38 4.91 -6.00 -1.18
C VAL A 38 5.78 -6.74 -0.16
N GLY A 39 6.96 -6.18 0.14
CA GLY A 39 7.93 -6.84 1.01
C GLY A 39 8.52 -5.91 2.07
N GLY A 40 9.19 -6.54 3.03
CA GLY A 40 9.97 -5.89 4.08
C GLY A 40 9.20 -4.81 4.84
N ARG A 41 9.84 -3.67 5.04
CA ARG A 41 9.30 -2.58 5.87
C ARG A 41 7.98 -2.00 5.36
N LEU A 42 7.80 -1.93 4.03
CA LEU A 42 6.56 -1.41 3.45
C LEU A 42 5.39 -2.36 3.70
N LEU A 43 5.61 -3.69 3.69
CA LEU A 43 4.58 -4.67 4.04
C LEU A 43 4.21 -4.56 5.53
N GLU A 44 5.19 -4.47 6.43
CA GLU A 44 4.95 -4.26 7.87
C GLU A 44 4.12 -2.99 8.10
N PHE A 45 4.47 -1.90 7.43
CA PHE A 45 3.75 -0.64 7.54
C PHE A 45 2.31 -0.76 7.03
N TRP A 46 2.13 -1.34 5.84
CA TRP A 46 0.81 -1.52 5.23
C TRP A 46 -0.12 -2.35 6.14
N GLU A 47 0.38 -3.45 6.72
CA GLU A 47 -0.38 -4.32 7.60
C GLU A 47 -0.77 -3.64 8.92
N ALA A 48 0.13 -2.85 9.50
CA ALA A 48 -0.10 -2.15 10.77
C ALA A 48 -1.05 -0.95 10.63
N ASN A 49 -1.13 -0.32 9.46
CA ASN A 49 -1.82 0.96 9.28
C ASN A 49 -3.13 0.84 8.48
N GLY A 50 -3.83 -0.28 8.64
CA GLY A 50 -5.19 -0.49 8.09
C GLY A 50 -5.25 -1.18 6.74
N GLY A 51 -4.12 -1.42 6.06
CA GLY A 51 -4.03 -2.27 4.88
C GLY A 51 -4.97 -1.90 3.74
N LEU A 52 -5.76 -2.88 3.28
CA LEU A 52 -6.58 -2.78 2.08
C LEU A 52 -7.61 -1.63 2.12
N PRO A 53 -8.41 -1.45 3.20
CA PRO A 53 -9.31 -0.31 3.34
C PRO A 53 -8.65 1.07 3.19
N VAL A 54 -7.41 1.22 3.66
CA VAL A 54 -6.72 2.52 3.72
C VAL A 54 -5.89 2.76 2.46
N PHE A 55 -4.98 1.85 2.12
CA PHE A 55 -4.03 2.03 1.02
C PHE A 55 -4.50 1.38 -0.28
N GLY A 56 -5.37 0.38 -0.21
CA GLY A 56 -5.73 -0.46 -1.36
C GLY A 56 -4.66 -1.47 -1.74
N LEU A 57 -4.82 -2.04 -2.93
CA LEU A 57 -3.90 -3.01 -3.51
C LEU A 57 -2.63 -2.34 -4.05
N PRO A 58 -1.46 -3.03 -4.08
CA PRO A 58 -0.29 -2.53 -4.79
C PRO A 58 -0.56 -2.49 -6.30
N ILE A 59 -0.15 -1.42 -6.97
CA ILE A 59 -0.36 -1.23 -8.43
C ILE A 59 0.94 -1.16 -9.24
N GLY A 60 2.08 -1.35 -8.58
CA GLY A 60 3.40 -1.41 -9.20
C GLY A 60 4.44 -2.05 -8.29
N PRO A 61 5.68 -2.25 -8.77
CA PRO A 61 6.77 -2.74 -7.93
C PRO A 61 7.27 -1.64 -6.97
N GLN A 62 7.94 -2.04 -5.89
CA GLN A 62 8.78 -1.12 -5.14
C GLN A 62 9.96 -0.70 -6.03
N GLN A 63 10.16 0.59 -6.20
CA GLN A 63 11.21 1.15 -7.05
C GLN A 63 11.64 2.55 -6.55
N LEU A 64 12.79 3.02 -7.01
CA LEU A 64 13.22 4.39 -6.73
C LEU A 64 12.33 5.37 -7.53
N GLN A 65 11.64 6.28 -6.85
CA GLN A 65 10.76 7.28 -7.47
C GLN A 65 11.21 8.69 -7.12
N THR A 66 11.19 9.58 -8.11
CA THR A 66 11.44 11.02 -7.92
C THR A 66 10.11 11.73 -7.73
N THR A 67 9.96 12.43 -6.62
CA THR A 67 8.79 13.22 -6.24
C THR A 67 9.19 14.68 -6.06
N PRO A 68 8.25 15.62 -5.89
CA PRO A 68 8.58 16.99 -5.51
C PRO A 68 9.34 17.08 -4.18
N GLN A 69 9.23 16.08 -3.31
CA GLN A 69 9.85 16.06 -1.97
C GLN A 69 11.23 15.39 -1.95
N GLY A 70 11.61 14.63 -2.98
CA GLY A 70 12.92 13.97 -3.05
C GLY A 70 12.89 12.71 -3.89
N GLN A 71 13.86 11.83 -3.65
CA GLN A 71 13.95 10.54 -4.34
C GLN A 71 13.97 9.41 -3.31
N PHE A 72 12.96 8.55 -3.34
CA PHE A 72 12.73 7.53 -2.31
C PHE A 72 12.47 6.17 -2.93
N ALA A 73 12.88 5.10 -2.25
CA ALA A 73 12.38 3.78 -2.58
C ALA A 73 10.91 3.73 -2.18
N ALA A 74 10.02 3.63 -3.15
CA ALA A 74 8.59 3.78 -2.95
C ALA A 74 7.80 2.71 -3.71
N GLN A 75 6.64 2.37 -3.19
CA GLN A 75 5.67 1.52 -3.88
C GLN A 75 4.31 2.21 -3.94
N GLN A 76 3.72 2.18 -5.14
CA GLN A 76 2.41 2.76 -5.38
C GLN A 76 1.32 1.74 -5.06
N PHE A 77 0.29 2.20 -4.36
CA PHE A 77 -0.95 1.49 -4.07
C PHE A 77 -2.13 2.25 -4.69
N GLU A 78 -3.32 1.66 -4.68
CA GLU A 78 -4.50 2.27 -5.30
C GLU A 78 -4.81 3.66 -4.73
N ARG A 79 -4.64 3.87 -3.42
CA ARG A 79 -5.01 5.11 -2.74
C ARG A 79 -3.81 5.95 -2.32
N GLU A 80 -2.62 5.37 -2.26
CA GLU A 80 -1.47 6.00 -1.61
C GLU A 80 -0.14 5.59 -2.25
N ARG A 81 0.94 6.33 -1.95
CA ARG A 81 2.33 5.94 -2.23
C ARG A 81 3.06 5.81 -0.90
N LEU A 82 3.56 4.61 -0.60
CA LEU A 82 4.41 4.40 0.57
C LEU A 82 5.87 4.65 0.20
N GLU A 83 6.52 5.55 0.91
CA GLU A 83 7.90 6.02 0.67
C GLU A 83 8.78 5.59 1.85
N LEU A 84 9.91 4.93 1.57
CA LEU A 84 10.86 4.47 2.58
C LEU A 84 11.90 5.56 2.88
N HIS A 85 12.04 5.90 4.16
CA HIS A 85 12.95 6.90 4.72
C HIS A 85 13.90 6.24 5.73
N PRO A 86 14.92 5.48 5.28
CA PRO A 86 15.81 4.73 6.17
C PRO A 86 16.64 5.60 7.12
N GLU A 87 16.75 6.90 6.84
CA GLU A 87 17.38 7.90 7.70
C GLU A 87 16.52 8.28 8.91
N SER A 88 15.21 8.02 8.86
CA SER A 88 14.28 8.31 9.95
C SER A 88 14.13 7.10 10.87
N ALA A 89 13.92 7.35 12.17
CA ALA A 89 13.62 6.28 13.12
C ALA A 89 12.15 5.86 13.02
N ARG A 90 11.87 4.57 13.30
CA ARG A 90 10.50 4.06 13.45
C ARG A 90 9.73 4.91 14.48
N PRO A 91 8.43 5.20 14.25
CA PRO A 91 7.60 4.76 13.12
C PRO A 91 7.67 5.63 11.85
N TYR A 92 8.53 6.65 11.79
CA TYR A 92 8.59 7.65 10.70
C TYR A 92 9.47 7.24 9.50
N ASP A 93 10.01 6.04 9.53
CA ASP A 93 10.83 5.45 8.47
C ASP A 93 10.03 5.02 7.23
N VAL A 94 8.69 5.12 7.30
CA VAL A 94 7.80 5.06 6.14
C VAL A 94 6.88 6.27 6.18
N GLN A 95 6.82 7.01 5.08
CA GLN A 95 5.96 8.17 4.92
C GLN A 95 5.02 7.99 3.73
N LEU A 96 3.97 8.78 3.70
CA LEU A 96 2.97 8.79 2.63
C LEU A 96 3.24 9.97 1.70
N GLY A 97 3.20 9.70 0.40
CA GLY A 97 3.27 10.72 -0.64
C GLY A 97 2.14 11.74 -0.51
N ARG A 98 2.38 13.00 -0.91
CA ARG A 98 1.36 14.06 -0.85
C ARG A 98 0.46 14.00 -2.10
N LEU A 99 -0.19 12.86 -2.31
CA LEU A 99 -0.87 12.55 -3.57
C LEU A 99 -2.05 13.50 -3.86
N GLY A 100 -2.72 14.01 -2.82
CA GLY A 100 -3.79 14.98 -3.00
C GLY A 100 -3.27 16.31 -3.54
N GLU A 101 -2.14 16.81 -3.01
CA GLU A 101 -1.48 17.99 -3.56
C GLU A 101 -0.97 17.74 -4.99
N GLU A 102 -0.29 16.61 -5.21
CA GLU A 102 0.27 16.27 -6.53
C GLU A 102 -0.80 16.22 -7.62
N LEU A 103 -1.97 15.62 -7.36
CA LEU A 103 -3.08 15.56 -8.31
C LEU A 103 -3.71 16.92 -8.57
N LEU A 104 -3.94 17.73 -7.53
CA LEU A 104 -4.45 19.09 -7.70
C LEU A 104 -3.53 19.92 -8.60
N LEU A 105 -2.21 19.84 -8.37
CA LEU A 105 -1.22 20.51 -9.20
C LEU A 105 -1.20 19.98 -10.64
N LYS A 106 -1.27 18.65 -10.82
CA LYS A 106 -1.37 18.01 -12.15
C LYS A 106 -2.62 18.46 -12.92
N GLN A 107 -3.70 18.77 -12.21
CA GLN A 107 -4.95 19.33 -12.77
C GLN A 107 -4.91 20.86 -12.97
N GLY A 108 -3.80 21.53 -12.63
CA GLY A 108 -3.69 22.98 -12.71
C GLY A 108 -4.52 23.75 -11.66
N ARG A 109 -4.91 23.08 -10.57
CA ARG A 109 -5.70 23.68 -9.48
C ARG A 109 -4.76 24.27 -8.42
N ASP A 110 -4.78 25.59 -8.27
CA ASP A 110 -4.11 26.25 -7.14
C ASP A 110 -5.00 26.21 -5.90
N TRP A 111 -4.73 25.25 -5.01
CA TRP A 111 -5.48 25.07 -3.77
C TRP A 111 -5.18 26.14 -2.71
N ARG A 112 -4.12 26.95 -2.88
CA ARG A 112 -3.72 27.99 -1.91
C ARG A 112 -4.54 29.27 -2.02
N GLY A 113 -5.25 29.45 -3.14
CA GLY A 113 -6.15 30.58 -3.34
C GLY A 113 -7.44 30.47 -2.53
N PRO A 114 -8.30 31.52 -2.55
CA PRO A 114 -9.65 31.41 -2.02
C PRO A 114 -10.42 30.29 -2.73
N SER A 115 -11.06 29.41 -1.96
CA SER A 115 -11.96 28.39 -2.49
C SER A 115 -13.33 28.53 -1.85
N ALA A 116 -14.39 28.52 -2.66
CA ALA A 116 -15.75 28.35 -2.18
C ALA A 116 -16.11 26.85 -2.19
N GLY A 117 -16.96 26.45 -1.27
CA GLY A 117 -17.39 25.08 -1.14
C GLY A 117 -18.77 24.96 -0.50
N VAL A 118 -19.22 23.72 -0.39
CA VAL A 118 -20.39 23.34 0.39
C VAL A 118 -19.95 23.02 1.82
N GLN A 119 -20.83 23.27 2.78
CA GLN A 119 -20.57 22.92 4.17
C GLN A 119 -21.28 21.63 4.52
N LEU A 120 -20.55 20.65 5.06
CA LEU A 120 -21.16 19.47 5.66
C LEU A 120 -21.77 19.84 7.01
N GLU A 121 -22.96 19.32 7.29
CA GLU A 121 -23.63 19.50 8.58
C GLU A 121 -22.85 18.83 9.72
N GLY A 122 -22.74 19.51 10.87
CA GLY A 122 -22.12 18.99 12.08
C GLY A 122 -20.99 19.86 12.61
N PRO A 123 -20.23 19.37 13.61
CA PRO A 123 -19.11 20.11 14.19
C PRO A 123 -18.01 20.33 13.15
N CYS A 124 -17.26 21.42 13.31
CA CYS A 124 -16.16 21.78 12.43
C CYS A 124 -14.87 21.97 13.21
N ARG A 125 -13.75 21.66 12.55
CA ARG A 125 -12.39 21.97 13.00
C ARG A 125 -11.70 22.80 11.93
N SER A 126 -11.15 23.94 12.34
CA SER A 126 -10.34 24.82 11.46
C SER A 126 -8.85 24.48 11.57
N PHE A 127 -8.14 24.62 10.44
CA PHE A 127 -6.71 24.41 10.31
C PHE A 127 -6.08 25.72 9.83
N ALA A 128 -5.29 26.36 10.70
CA ALA A 128 -4.75 27.69 10.45
C ALA A 128 -3.68 27.71 9.35
N GLU A 129 -2.99 26.59 9.19
CA GLU A 129 -1.91 26.37 8.22
C GLU A 129 -2.39 26.50 6.78
N THR A 130 -3.64 26.07 6.50
CA THR A 130 -4.25 26.12 5.16
C THR A 130 -5.44 27.07 5.09
N GLY A 131 -5.94 27.56 6.24
CA GLY A 131 -7.15 28.36 6.33
C GLY A 131 -8.42 27.59 5.97
N ARG A 132 -8.40 26.25 6.03
CA ARG A 132 -9.54 25.37 5.70
C ARG A 132 -10.18 24.81 6.96
N ALA A 133 -11.41 24.31 6.82
CA ALA A 133 -12.09 23.55 7.87
C ALA A 133 -12.51 22.16 7.38
N VAL A 134 -12.57 21.22 8.32
CA VAL A 134 -13.15 19.89 8.12
C VAL A 134 -14.37 19.78 9.03
N CYS A 135 -15.52 19.41 8.48
CA CYS A 135 -16.80 19.42 9.18
C CYS A 135 -17.53 18.07 9.08
N GLY A 136 -18.46 17.83 10.01
CA GLY A 136 -19.47 16.78 9.90
C GLY A 136 -18.89 15.38 9.71
N ALA A 137 -19.42 14.66 8.72
CA ALA A 137 -18.99 13.29 8.41
C ALA A 137 -17.49 13.20 8.09
N PHE A 138 -16.91 14.19 7.41
CA PHE A 138 -15.47 14.22 7.13
C PHE A 138 -14.65 14.43 8.40
N LEU A 139 -15.10 15.27 9.34
CA LEU A 139 -14.40 15.46 10.60
C LEU A 139 -14.43 14.18 11.45
N ASN A 140 -15.58 13.52 11.52
CA ASN A 140 -15.73 12.25 12.23
C ASN A 140 -14.82 11.16 11.63
N TYR A 141 -14.74 11.07 10.30
CA TYR A 141 -13.86 10.12 9.63
C TYR A 141 -12.38 10.44 9.90
N TRP A 142 -12.00 11.71 9.74
CA TRP A 142 -10.64 12.18 10.02
C TRP A 142 -10.19 11.86 11.45
N GLN A 143 -11.04 12.11 12.46
CA GLN A 143 -10.73 11.87 13.88
C GLN A 143 -10.72 10.40 14.29
N SER A 144 -11.26 9.50 13.47
CA SER A 144 -11.34 8.06 13.77
C SER A 144 -10.30 7.23 13.02
N HIS A 145 -9.51 7.85 12.14
CA HIS A 145 -8.52 7.17 11.32
C HIS A 145 -7.17 7.90 11.38
N GLY A 146 -6.09 7.15 11.30
CA GLY A 146 -4.73 7.64 11.40
C GLY A 146 -3.73 6.50 11.30
N LEU A 147 -2.45 6.85 11.21
CA LEU A 147 -1.36 5.87 11.30
C LEU A 147 -1.19 5.42 12.75
N ASP A 148 -0.76 4.19 12.99
CA ASP A 148 -0.31 3.75 14.32
C ASP A 148 1.07 4.34 14.60
N LEU A 149 1.09 5.39 15.42
CA LEU A 149 2.31 6.05 15.86
C LEU A 149 2.56 5.85 17.37
N GLY A 150 1.88 4.87 17.97
CA GLY A 150 2.03 4.47 19.36
C GLY A 150 1.23 5.29 20.38
N ASP A 151 0.31 6.16 19.94
CA ASP A 151 -0.53 6.92 20.87
C ASP A 151 -1.71 6.06 21.38
N PRO A 152 -2.22 6.31 22.60
CA PRO A 152 -3.39 5.60 23.10
C PRO A 152 -4.66 6.08 22.40
N GLY A 153 -5.21 5.23 21.51
CA GLY A 153 -6.38 5.58 20.70
C GLY A 153 -6.00 6.45 19.51
N MET A 154 -6.99 7.06 18.85
CA MET A 154 -6.72 7.91 17.68
C MET A 154 -6.36 9.34 18.10
N SER A 155 -5.13 9.75 17.81
CA SER A 155 -4.66 11.11 18.05
C SER A 155 -4.71 11.99 16.81
N GLU A 156 -4.69 13.31 17.04
CA GLU A 156 -4.62 14.29 15.95
C GLU A 156 -3.38 14.11 15.06
N ARG A 157 -2.24 13.79 15.68
CA ARG A 157 -0.97 13.57 14.99
C ARG A 157 -1.05 12.37 14.05
N GLU A 158 -1.75 11.33 14.44
CA GLU A 158 -1.93 10.11 13.64
C GLU A 158 -2.87 10.35 12.45
N SER A 159 -3.96 11.09 12.66
CA SER A 159 -4.84 11.55 11.57
C SER A 159 -4.10 12.48 10.60
N LEU A 160 -3.29 13.42 11.10
CA LEU A 160 -2.42 14.27 10.28
C LEU A 160 -1.38 13.45 9.51
N ALA A 161 -0.81 12.41 10.11
CA ALA A 161 0.19 11.59 9.43
C ALA A 161 -0.43 10.74 8.30
N LEU A 162 -1.68 10.31 8.45
CA LEU A 162 -2.41 9.57 7.41
C LEU A 162 -2.93 10.49 6.29
N PHE A 163 -3.67 11.55 6.65
CA PHE A 163 -4.37 12.36 5.65
C PHE A 163 -3.65 13.67 5.30
N GLY A 164 -2.89 14.20 6.25
CA GLY A 164 -2.36 15.55 6.21
C GLY A 164 -3.41 16.63 6.44
N LEU A 165 -3.02 17.86 6.11
CA LEU A 165 -3.88 19.04 6.24
C LEU A 165 -4.94 19.08 5.13
N PRO A 166 -6.15 19.61 5.40
CA PRO A 166 -7.13 19.90 4.35
C PRO A 166 -6.63 21.01 3.43
N LEU A 167 -6.71 20.80 2.11
CA LEU A 167 -6.25 21.73 1.09
C LEU A 167 -7.38 22.56 0.48
N THR A 168 -8.58 21.99 0.39
CA THR A 168 -9.76 22.63 -0.22
C THR A 168 -10.90 22.76 0.78
N GLU A 169 -11.85 23.65 0.49
CA GLU A 169 -13.21 23.47 1.01
C GLU A 169 -13.87 22.22 0.37
N PRO A 170 -14.86 21.59 1.01
CA PRO A 170 -15.63 20.51 0.38
C PRO A 170 -16.42 21.04 -0.83
N ASN A 171 -16.49 20.31 -1.93
CA ASN A 171 -17.29 20.70 -3.09
C ASN A 171 -17.84 19.47 -3.83
N TYR A 172 -18.89 19.65 -4.64
CA TYR A 172 -19.35 18.60 -5.53
C TYR A 172 -18.33 18.37 -6.65
N GLU A 173 -17.79 17.16 -6.74
CA GLU A 173 -16.87 16.74 -7.79
C GLU A 173 -17.32 15.41 -8.38
N THR A 174 -17.01 15.20 -9.66
CA THR A 174 -17.16 13.88 -10.31
C THR A 174 -15.93 13.04 -9.96
N ASN A 175 -16.13 11.95 -9.21
CA ASN A 175 -15.04 11.04 -8.86
C ASN A 175 -14.64 10.15 -10.05
N SER A 176 -13.61 9.31 -9.87
CA SER A 176 -13.12 8.44 -10.96
C SER A 176 -14.13 7.37 -11.39
N SER A 177 -15.16 7.09 -10.58
CA SER A 177 -16.25 6.17 -10.92
C SER A 177 -17.39 6.86 -11.70
N GLY A 178 -17.33 8.19 -11.86
CA GLY A 178 -18.37 8.99 -12.53
C GLY A 178 -19.48 9.50 -11.62
N ASP A 179 -19.42 9.23 -10.32
CA ASP A 179 -20.41 9.72 -9.35
C ASP A 179 -20.15 11.19 -9.01
N ASN A 180 -21.20 11.99 -8.89
CA ASN A 180 -21.10 13.35 -8.37
C ASN A 180 -21.27 13.36 -6.86
N VAL A 181 -20.17 13.54 -6.13
CA VAL A 181 -20.09 13.40 -4.67
C VAL A 181 -19.43 14.62 -4.04
N ILE A 182 -19.83 14.92 -2.79
CA ILE A 182 -19.13 15.95 -2.03
C ILE A 182 -17.73 15.41 -1.73
N THR A 183 -16.73 16.20 -2.09
CA THR A 183 -15.32 15.83 -2.08
C THR A 183 -14.52 16.89 -1.37
N GLN A 184 -13.59 16.47 -0.49
CA GLN A 184 -12.60 17.37 0.09
C GLN A 184 -11.20 16.77 -0.08
N TRP A 185 -10.26 17.61 -0.54
CA TRP A 185 -8.88 17.22 -0.76
C TRP A 185 -8.02 17.57 0.45
N PHE A 186 -7.12 16.65 0.79
CA PHE A 186 -6.11 16.76 1.82
C PHE A 186 -4.73 16.60 1.18
N GLU A 187 -3.65 16.81 1.94
CA GLU A 187 -2.30 16.64 1.40
C GLU A 187 -2.08 15.25 0.81
N ARG A 188 -2.58 14.20 1.47
CA ARG A 188 -2.31 12.79 1.14
C ARG A 188 -3.54 12.05 0.63
N ALA A 189 -4.74 12.56 0.91
CA ALA A 189 -5.99 11.85 0.62
C ALA A 189 -7.04 12.75 -0.04
N ARG A 190 -8.07 12.10 -0.59
CA ARG A 190 -9.32 12.73 -1.02
C ARG A 190 -10.47 12.00 -0.36
N PHE A 191 -11.29 12.71 0.39
CA PHE A 191 -12.50 12.16 1.01
C PHE A 191 -13.68 12.36 0.09
N GLU A 192 -14.48 11.31 -0.08
CA GLU A 192 -15.69 11.29 -0.91
C GLU A 192 -16.88 10.91 -0.02
N TYR A 193 -17.95 11.72 -0.04
CA TYR A 193 -19.13 11.51 0.80
C TYR A 193 -20.25 10.79 0.03
N HIS A 194 -20.66 9.64 0.55
CA HIS A 194 -21.69 8.75 0.01
C HIS A 194 -22.81 8.53 1.05
N PRO A 195 -23.77 9.47 1.19
CA PRO A 195 -24.77 9.45 2.27
C PRO A 195 -25.69 8.22 2.24
N ASN A 196 -25.86 7.62 1.06
CA ASN A 196 -26.72 6.44 0.86
C ASN A 196 -26.04 5.13 1.28
N ASN A 197 -24.75 5.14 1.60
CA ASN A 197 -24.06 3.98 2.16
C ASN A 197 -24.41 3.83 3.65
N SER A 198 -24.23 2.61 4.17
CA SER A 198 -24.28 2.39 5.62
C SER A 198 -23.23 3.27 6.32
N ALA A 199 -23.50 3.66 7.57
CA ALA A 199 -22.71 4.66 8.30
C ALA A 199 -21.18 4.48 8.22
N ALA A 200 -20.70 3.24 8.32
CA ALA A 200 -19.27 2.92 8.26
C ALA A 200 -18.58 3.21 6.91
N TYR A 201 -19.36 3.36 5.84
CA TYR A 201 -18.89 3.56 4.46
C TYR A 201 -19.42 4.84 3.83
N GLN A 202 -19.91 5.79 4.63
CA GLN A 202 -20.37 7.09 4.13
C GLN A 202 -19.21 7.99 3.72
N VAL A 203 -18.00 7.77 4.22
CA VAL A 203 -16.79 8.46 3.75
C VAL A 203 -15.86 7.41 3.17
N LEU A 204 -15.50 7.60 1.90
CA LEU A 204 -14.55 6.76 1.18
C LEU A 204 -13.32 7.56 0.77
N LEU A 205 -12.21 6.85 0.59
CA LEU A 205 -10.96 7.42 0.10
C LEU A 205 -10.85 7.23 -1.42
N GLY A 206 -10.63 8.33 -2.13
CA GLY A 206 -10.33 8.35 -3.56
C GLY A 206 -9.08 7.54 -3.90
N ARG A 207 -9.03 6.99 -5.12
CA ARG A 207 -7.94 6.11 -5.60
C ARG A 207 -6.79 6.93 -6.17
N LEU A 208 -6.23 7.85 -5.37
CA LEU A 208 -5.28 8.86 -5.83
C LEU A 208 -4.02 8.25 -6.45
N GLY A 209 -3.53 7.12 -5.91
CA GLY A 209 -2.39 6.42 -6.48
C GLY A 209 -2.67 5.84 -7.87
N ALA A 210 -3.86 5.26 -8.06
CA ALA A 210 -4.30 4.78 -9.37
C ALA A 210 -4.51 5.94 -10.38
N GLU A 211 -5.11 7.05 -9.94
CA GLU A 211 -5.30 8.25 -10.77
C GLU A 211 -3.97 8.87 -11.21
N LEU A 212 -2.94 8.87 -10.35
CA LEU A 212 -1.61 9.38 -10.70
C LEU A 212 -0.88 8.49 -11.69
N ALA A 213 -0.90 7.16 -11.47
CA ALA A 213 -0.27 6.17 -12.33
C ALA A 213 -0.97 6.03 -13.70
N GLY A 214 -2.20 6.52 -13.80
CA GLY A 214 -3.14 6.17 -14.87
C GLY A 214 -3.83 4.87 -14.51
N GLU A 215 -5.17 4.87 -14.48
CA GLU A 215 -5.93 3.70 -14.06
C GLU A 215 -5.49 2.46 -14.86
N ALA A 216 -4.92 1.49 -14.16
CA ALA A 216 -4.41 0.29 -14.80
C ALA A 216 -5.58 -0.44 -15.47
N ALA A 217 -5.37 -0.87 -16.72
CA ALA A 217 -6.31 -1.77 -17.38
C ALA A 217 -6.52 -3.01 -16.49
N ALA A 218 -7.77 -3.47 -16.41
CA ALA A 218 -8.09 -4.68 -15.66
C ALA A 218 -7.12 -5.81 -16.03
N MET A 219 -6.62 -6.51 -15.02
CA MET A 219 -5.78 -7.67 -15.26
C MET A 219 -6.51 -8.62 -16.22
N PRO A 220 -5.81 -9.17 -17.23
CA PRO A 220 -6.41 -10.10 -18.17
C PRO A 220 -7.00 -11.29 -17.40
N THR A 221 -8.26 -11.61 -17.65
CA THR A 221 -8.94 -12.73 -16.98
C THR A 221 -8.18 -14.01 -17.26
N LEU A 222 -7.78 -14.71 -16.18
CA LEU A 222 -7.25 -16.06 -16.26
C LEU A 222 -8.37 -17.00 -16.68
N SER A 223 -8.22 -17.67 -17.82
CA SER A 223 -9.05 -18.83 -18.16
C SER A 223 -8.22 -20.11 -18.02
N VAL A 224 -8.79 -21.08 -17.31
CA VAL A 224 -8.24 -22.43 -17.16
C VAL A 224 -9.27 -23.40 -17.71
N GLN A 225 -8.88 -24.18 -18.71
CA GLN A 225 -9.70 -25.25 -19.26
C GLN A 225 -8.94 -26.57 -19.15
N ALA A 226 -9.55 -27.53 -18.45
CA ALA A 226 -9.07 -28.90 -18.38
C ALA A 226 -9.82 -29.75 -19.40
N THR A 227 -9.08 -30.49 -20.22
CA THR A 227 -9.65 -31.42 -21.20
C THR A 227 -8.98 -32.80 -21.05
N PRO A 228 -9.73 -33.83 -20.62
CA PRO A 228 -11.12 -33.78 -20.14
C PRO A 228 -11.25 -33.07 -18.76
N ALA A 229 -12.46 -32.62 -18.43
CA ALA A 229 -12.75 -31.86 -17.20
C ALA A 229 -12.59 -32.69 -15.90
N ALA A 230 -12.57 -34.01 -16.02
CA ALA A 230 -12.23 -34.96 -14.97
C ALA A 230 -11.51 -36.17 -15.58
N VAL A 231 -10.59 -36.78 -14.83
CA VAL A 231 -9.89 -38.01 -15.22
C VAL A 231 -9.73 -38.92 -14.02
N GLU A 232 -9.85 -40.22 -14.26
CA GLU A 232 -9.53 -41.26 -13.27
C GLU A 232 -8.02 -41.35 -13.02
N GLN A 233 -7.66 -41.89 -11.87
CA GLN A 233 -6.27 -42.05 -11.43
C GLN A 233 -5.43 -42.77 -12.51
N GLY A 234 -4.28 -42.21 -12.87
CA GLY A 234 -3.38 -42.78 -13.89
C GLY A 234 -3.59 -42.28 -15.33
N HIS A 235 -4.50 -41.34 -15.57
CA HIS A 235 -4.74 -40.76 -16.90
C HIS A 235 -4.20 -39.33 -17.04
N THR A 236 -3.93 -38.93 -18.29
CA THR A 236 -3.43 -37.59 -18.63
C THR A 236 -4.59 -36.61 -18.84
N THR A 237 -4.53 -35.42 -18.24
CA THR A 237 -5.35 -34.26 -18.62
C THR A 237 -4.49 -33.19 -19.26
N SER A 238 -5.05 -32.43 -20.20
CA SER A 238 -4.43 -31.22 -20.72
C SER A 238 -5.03 -30.01 -20.03
N ILE A 239 -4.19 -29.15 -19.44
CA ILE A 239 -4.61 -27.87 -18.88
C ILE A 239 -4.17 -26.77 -19.83
N GLN A 240 -5.14 -26.10 -20.46
CA GLN A 240 -4.88 -24.88 -21.20
C GLN A 240 -5.09 -23.69 -20.27
N VAL A 241 -4.03 -22.90 -20.12
CA VAL A 241 -4.05 -21.63 -19.39
C VAL A 241 -3.91 -20.52 -20.41
N GLN A 242 -4.89 -19.61 -20.48
CA GLN A 242 -4.79 -18.41 -21.29
C GLN A 242 -4.87 -17.18 -20.38
N ILE A 243 -3.83 -16.35 -20.50
CA ILE A 243 -3.75 -15.03 -19.88
C ILE A 243 -3.23 -14.07 -20.96
N PRO A 244 -4.10 -13.24 -21.56
CA PRO A 244 -3.70 -12.27 -22.56
C PRO A 244 -2.48 -11.45 -22.10
N GLY A 245 -1.41 -11.43 -22.91
CA GLY A 245 -0.19 -10.65 -22.61
C GLY A 245 0.75 -11.22 -21.54
N ALA A 246 0.45 -12.38 -20.95
CA ALA A 246 1.33 -12.99 -19.95
C ALA A 246 2.66 -13.45 -20.58
N LYS A 247 3.76 -13.11 -19.90
CA LYS A 247 5.12 -13.56 -20.24
C LYS A 247 5.53 -14.82 -19.47
N ALA A 248 4.94 -15.06 -18.31
CA ALA A 248 5.17 -16.24 -17.47
C ALA A 248 3.90 -16.60 -16.68
N VAL A 249 3.67 -17.90 -16.46
CA VAL A 249 2.66 -18.43 -15.53
C VAL A 249 3.38 -19.29 -14.50
N ARG A 250 3.15 -19.04 -13.21
CA ARG A 250 3.73 -19.82 -12.11
C ARG A 250 2.64 -20.26 -11.16
N GLY A 251 2.72 -21.47 -10.66
CA GLY A 251 1.73 -22.03 -9.73
C GLY A 251 2.20 -23.32 -9.10
N GLN A 252 1.26 -24.05 -8.48
CA GLN A 252 1.47 -25.40 -7.97
C GLN A 252 0.38 -26.32 -8.52
N LEU A 253 0.72 -27.59 -8.77
CA LEU A 253 -0.22 -28.67 -9.06
C LEU A 253 0.03 -29.79 -8.04
N GLY A 254 -0.86 -29.87 -7.04
CA GLY A 254 -0.51 -30.55 -5.78
C GLY A 254 0.64 -29.80 -5.10
N ASP A 255 1.67 -30.53 -4.65
CA ASP A 255 2.88 -29.96 -4.04
C ASP A 255 3.97 -29.61 -5.07
N ALA A 256 3.76 -29.94 -6.35
CA ALA A 256 4.76 -29.73 -7.39
C ALA A 256 4.68 -28.30 -7.96
N PRO A 257 5.79 -27.53 -7.99
CA PRO A 257 5.80 -26.22 -8.62
C PRO A 257 5.67 -26.34 -10.14
N ILE A 258 4.92 -25.41 -10.73
CA ILE A 258 4.77 -25.25 -12.18
C ILE A 258 5.33 -23.89 -12.59
N ALA A 259 6.14 -23.89 -13.64
CA ALA A 259 6.56 -22.69 -14.35
C ALA A 259 6.40 -22.89 -15.87
N LEU A 260 5.56 -22.06 -16.49
CA LEU A 260 5.39 -21.98 -17.94
C LEU A 260 5.88 -20.62 -18.42
N PHE A 261 6.62 -20.61 -19.52
CA PHE A 261 7.14 -19.40 -20.14
C PHE A 261 6.62 -19.28 -21.56
N ASN A 262 6.24 -18.06 -21.94
CA ASN A 262 5.81 -17.77 -23.30
C ASN A 262 7.05 -17.74 -24.20
N ALA A 263 7.17 -18.68 -25.13
CA ALA A 263 8.29 -18.80 -26.06
C ALA A 263 8.01 -18.16 -27.43
N GLY A 264 7.09 -17.19 -27.49
CA GLY A 264 6.67 -16.53 -28.73
C GLY A 264 5.87 -17.47 -29.62
N ASP A 265 6.27 -17.59 -30.89
CA ASP A 265 5.57 -18.39 -31.91
C ASP A 265 5.49 -19.89 -31.59
N ARG A 266 6.30 -20.38 -30.63
CA ARG A 266 6.30 -21.77 -30.16
C ARG A 266 5.28 -22.04 -29.04
N GLY A 267 4.51 -21.04 -28.62
CA GLY A 267 3.55 -21.15 -27.52
C GLY A 267 4.23 -21.23 -26.15
N TRP A 268 3.53 -21.83 -25.18
CA TRP A 268 4.04 -21.97 -23.82
C TRP A 268 4.96 -23.18 -23.69
N THR A 269 6.15 -22.98 -23.10
CA THR A 269 7.10 -24.06 -22.78
C THR A 269 7.19 -24.25 -21.28
N GLY A 270 7.03 -25.49 -20.83
CA GLY A 270 7.26 -25.87 -19.45
C GLY A 270 8.70 -26.33 -19.25
N LEU A 271 9.35 -25.80 -18.21
CA LEU A 271 10.50 -26.45 -17.61
C LEU A 271 9.92 -27.36 -16.52
N GLY A 272 9.68 -28.63 -16.88
CA GLY A 272 8.95 -29.56 -16.04
C GLY A 272 9.62 -29.84 -14.70
N GLY A 273 8.79 -30.07 -13.68
CA GLY A 273 9.10 -31.02 -12.63
C GLY A 273 8.77 -32.43 -13.13
N VAL A 274 9.80 -33.14 -13.59
CA VAL A 274 9.85 -34.61 -13.52
C VAL A 274 10.36 -34.91 -12.10
N PRO A 275 9.79 -35.90 -11.36
CA PRO A 275 9.94 -36.10 -9.92
C PRO A 275 11.33 -35.87 -9.32
#